data_AF-A0A9E2JG86-F1
#
_entry.id   AF-A0A9E2JG86-F1
#
_cell.length_a   1.000
_cell.length_b   1.000
_cell.length_c   1.000
_cell.angle_alpha   90.00
_cell.angle_beta   90.00
_cell.angle_gamma   90.00
#
_symmetry.space_group_name_H-M   'P 1'
#
loop_
_entity.id
_entity.type
_entity.pdbx_description
1 polymer ?
#
loop_
_entity_poly.entity_id
_entity_poly.type
_entity_poly.pdbx_seq_one_letter_code
_entity_poly.pdbx_strand_id
1 'polypeptide(L)'
;MRKLFLVAVFLPFILALTAAAPSASQAQYKKTFPEGYCNCVFSPQEISKDKEGSVQLKDSFAKPEKVYARCYFSGPVGKVKGPDFWHELWVDRKLVSRTKFKEPPDANWDQIQIWITEDEYKKQMQGLAPGKHEVTIWVMKNTFQGKRAEAERDASGKIVAKDKEIWVPVRLSKGNFTYTVK
;
A
#
# COMPACT_ATOMS: atom_id res chain seq x y z
N MET A 1 -37.19 -35.52 -60.66
CA MET A 1 -37.55 -35.70 -59.23
C MET A 1 -36.54 -36.61 -58.56
N ARG A 2 -35.67 -36.08 -57.68
CA ARG A 2 -34.80 -36.79 -56.69
C ARG A 2 -34.07 -35.70 -55.91
N LYS A 3 -34.61 -35.30 -54.75
CA LYS A 3 -34.22 -35.66 -53.37
C LYS A 3 -33.06 -34.80 -52.81
N LEU A 4 -33.43 -33.97 -51.82
CA LEU A 4 -32.58 -33.24 -50.88
C LEU A 4 -31.50 -34.12 -50.25
N PHE A 5 -30.34 -33.53 -49.97
CA PHE A 5 -29.59 -33.83 -48.74
C PHE A 5 -29.11 -32.52 -48.10
N LEU A 6 -29.71 -32.24 -46.95
CA LEU A 6 -29.29 -31.24 -45.97
C LEU A 6 -28.01 -31.75 -45.29
N VAL A 7 -26.94 -30.96 -45.24
CA VAL A 7 -25.79 -31.22 -44.36
C VAL A 7 -25.77 -30.12 -43.32
N ALA A 8 -26.23 -30.46 -42.11
CA ALA A 8 -26.11 -29.62 -40.93
C ALA A 8 -24.68 -29.69 -40.41
N VAL A 9 -23.94 -28.59 -40.52
CA VAL A 9 -22.59 -28.46 -39.94
C VAL A 9 -22.74 -28.00 -38.49
N PHE A 10 -22.51 -28.93 -37.56
CA PHE A 10 -22.36 -28.64 -36.13
C PHE A 10 -21.01 -27.97 -35.89
N LEU A 11 -21.00 -26.69 -35.51
CA LEU A 11 -19.80 -26.04 -34.94
C LEU A 11 -19.79 -26.21 -33.42
N PRO A 12 -18.72 -26.76 -32.82
CA PRO A 12 -18.56 -26.74 -31.37
C PRO A 12 -18.11 -25.35 -30.93
N PHE A 13 -18.96 -24.66 -30.15
CA PHE A 13 -18.59 -23.42 -29.46
C PHE A 13 -17.74 -23.81 -28.23
N ILE A 14 -16.42 -23.75 -28.39
CA ILE A 14 -15.45 -23.99 -27.31
C ILE A 14 -15.55 -22.82 -26.33
N LEU A 15 -16.06 -23.10 -25.12
CA LEU A 15 -16.09 -22.16 -24.02
C LEU A 15 -14.67 -22.06 -23.43
N ALA A 16 -13.90 -21.06 -23.89
CA ALA A 16 -12.58 -20.78 -23.32
C ALA A 16 -12.75 -20.15 -21.92
N LEU A 17 -12.40 -20.90 -20.88
CA LEU A 17 -12.11 -20.34 -19.55
C LEU A 17 -10.86 -19.46 -19.68
N THR A 18 -11.05 -18.15 -19.75
CA THR A 18 -9.94 -17.18 -19.63
C THR A 18 -9.57 -17.06 -18.15
N ALA A 19 -8.49 -17.75 -17.76
CA ALA A 19 -7.78 -17.40 -16.54
C ALA A 19 -7.26 -15.96 -16.70
N ALA A 20 -7.66 -15.06 -15.79
CA ALA A 20 -7.20 -13.68 -15.78
C ALA A 20 -5.69 -13.64 -15.58
N ALA A 21 -4.94 -13.32 -16.64
CA ALA A 21 -3.53 -12.99 -16.53
C ALA A 21 -3.37 -11.75 -15.64
N PRO A 22 -2.35 -11.67 -14.77
CA PRO A 22 -2.04 -10.44 -14.06
C PRO A 22 -1.85 -9.33 -15.08
N SER A 23 -2.58 -8.23 -14.91
CA SER A 23 -2.51 -7.05 -15.75
C SER A 23 -1.06 -6.55 -15.81
N ALA A 24 -0.47 -6.52 -17.00
CA ALA A 24 0.90 -6.06 -17.26
C ALA A 24 1.21 -4.63 -16.76
N SER A 25 0.19 -3.89 -16.30
CA SER A 25 0.26 -2.53 -15.78
C SER A 25 1.06 -2.40 -14.48
N GLN A 26 0.82 -3.26 -13.47
CA GLN A 26 1.43 -3.10 -12.13
C GLN A 26 2.94 -3.39 -12.13
N ALA A 27 3.36 -4.39 -12.91
CA ALA A 27 4.75 -4.86 -12.98
C ALA A 27 5.73 -3.77 -13.47
N GLN A 28 5.24 -2.79 -14.23
CA GLN A 28 6.06 -1.70 -14.75
C GLN A 28 6.45 -0.66 -13.68
N TYR A 29 5.55 -0.39 -12.73
CA TYR A 29 5.71 0.71 -11.78
C TYR A 29 6.15 0.24 -10.38
N LYS A 30 5.82 -1.01 -10.02
CA LYS A 30 6.27 -1.64 -8.79
C LYS A 30 7.75 -2.01 -8.86
N LYS A 31 8.52 -1.47 -7.93
CA LYS A 31 9.92 -1.80 -7.68
C LYS A 31 10.03 -2.40 -6.28
N THR A 32 10.69 -3.54 -6.17
CA THR A 32 11.00 -4.20 -4.89
C THR A 32 12.44 -3.90 -4.53
N PHE A 33 12.66 -3.40 -3.31
CA PHE A 33 13.99 -3.13 -2.79
C PHE A 33 14.59 -4.38 -2.10
N PRO A 34 15.93 -4.51 -2.02
CA PRO A 34 16.59 -5.65 -1.39
C PRO A 34 16.14 -5.92 0.06
N GLU A 35 15.74 -4.88 0.78
CA GLU A 35 15.26 -4.97 2.16
C GLU A 35 13.80 -5.46 2.28
N GLY A 36 13.14 -5.80 1.16
CA GLY A 36 11.85 -6.48 1.12
C GLY A 36 10.61 -5.58 1.07
N TYR A 37 10.78 -4.26 1.10
CA TYR A 37 9.69 -3.28 0.87
C TYR A 37 9.64 -2.84 -0.61
N CYS A 38 8.54 -2.24 -1.03
CA CYS A 38 8.38 -1.73 -2.40
C CYS A 38 8.32 -0.19 -2.45
N ASN A 39 8.27 0.38 -3.64
CA ASN A 39 8.17 1.83 -3.82
C ASN A 39 6.74 2.37 -3.66
N CYS A 40 6.63 3.69 -3.49
CA CYS A 40 5.45 4.46 -3.88
C CYS A 40 5.73 5.27 -5.15
N VAL A 41 4.69 5.52 -5.93
CA VAL A 41 4.68 6.48 -7.05
C VAL A 41 3.72 7.62 -6.74
N PHE A 42 4.00 8.81 -7.25
CA PHE A 42 3.25 10.02 -6.93
C PHE A 42 2.68 10.68 -8.19
N SER A 43 1.54 11.34 -8.05
CA SER A 43 0.83 12.01 -9.14
C SER A 43 0.07 13.23 -8.62
N PRO A 44 -0.16 14.26 -9.45
CA PRO A 44 -1.07 15.36 -9.13
C PRO A 44 -2.55 14.96 -9.22
N GLN A 45 -2.83 13.74 -9.67
CA GLN A 45 -4.16 13.17 -9.83
C GLN A 45 -4.27 11.87 -9.03
N GLU A 46 -5.49 11.52 -8.64
CA GLU A 46 -5.74 10.22 -8.03
C GLU A 46 -5.29 9.09 -8.95
N ILE A 47 -4.70 8.05 -8.36
CA ILE A 47 -4.15 6.92 -9.08
C ILE A 47 -5.03 5.73 -8.75
N SER A 48 -5.98 5.36 -9.61
CA SER A 48 -6.77 4.14 -9.39
C SER A 48 -5.87 2.90 -9.45
N LYS A 49 -6.34 1.79 -8.84
CA LYS A 49 -5.61 0.51 -8.84
C LYS A 49 -5.27 0.10 -10.28
N ASP A 50 -3.98 -0.12 -10.55
CA ASP A 50 -3.40 -0.57 -11.82
C ASP A 50 -3.61 0.40 -12.99
N LYS A 51 -3.83 1.69 -12.71
CA LYS A 51 -4.06 2.76 -13.69
C LYS A 51 -2.95 3.81 -13.74
N GLU A 52 -1.76 3.47 -13.25
CA GLU A 52 -0.60 4.37 -13.21
C GLU A 52 -0.18 4.86 -14.60
N GLY A 53 -0.32 4.02 -15.63
CA GLY A 53 -0.03 4.42 -17.01
C GLY A 53 -0.98 5.46 -17.61
N SER A 54 -2.08 5.79 -16.92
CA SER A 54 -3.03 6.82 -17.35
C SER A 54 -2.86 8.18 -16.66
N VAL A 55 -1.89 8.30 -15.75
CA VAL A 55 -1.62 9.54 -15.01
C VAL A 55 -0.18 9.98 -15.19
N GLN A 56 0.08 11.27 -14.99
CA GLN A 56 1.44 11.78 -14.99
C GLN A 56 2.11 11.50 -13.64
N LEU A 57 3.06 10.57 -13.63
CA LEU A 57 3.87 10.32 -12.45
C LEU A 57 4.96 11.39 -12.31
N LYS A 58 5.15 11.91 -11.09
CA LYS A 58 6.12 12.97 -10.76
C LYS A 58 6.82 12.66 -9.44
N ASP A 59 8.00 13.23 -9.27
CA ASP A 59 8.75 13.20 -8.00
C ASP A 59 8.93 14.61 -7.39
N SER A 60 8.36 15.63 -8.03
CA SER A 60 8.55 17.04 -7.69
C SER A 60 7.25 17.81 -7.89
N PHE A 61 6.84 18.53 -6.86
CA PHE A 61 5.56 19.22 -6.75
C PHE A 61 5.78 20.61 -6.15
N ALA A 62 4.87 21.54 -6.41
CA ALA A 62 4.89 22.86 -5.80
C ALA A 62 3.50 23.25 -5.30
N LYS A 63 3.38 23.83 -4.10
CA LYS A 63 2.10 24.33 -3.58
C LYS A 63 1.47 25.32 -4.59
N PRO A 64 0.17 25.20 -4.92
CA PRO A 64 -0.87 24.38 -4.30
C PRO A 64 -1.13 23.03 -4.99
N GLU A 65 -0.18 22.49 -5.76
CA GLU A 65 -0.33 21.21 -6.45
C GLU A 65 -0.69 20.09 -5.47
N LYS A 66 -1.68 19.29 -5.87
CA LYS A 66 -2.12 18.13 -5.11
C LYS A 66 -1.08 17.03 -5.23
N VAL A 67 -0.99 16.19 -4.20
CA VAL A 67 -0.12 15.02 -4.22
C VAL A 67 -0.90 13.81 -3.74
N TYR A 68 -0.93 12.80 -4.60
CA TYR A 68 -1.47 11.48 -4.32
C TYR A 68 -0.34 10.47 -4.41
N ALA A 69 -0.37 9.43 -3.58
CA ALA A 69 0.60 8.36 -3.62
C ALA A 69 -0.08 7.00 -3.79
N ARG A 70 0.42 6.21 -4.73
CA ARG A 70 0.13 4.78 -4.83
C ARG A 70 1.35 4.03 -4.30
N CYS A 71 1.19 3.36 -3.17
CA CYS A 71 2.26 2.63 -2.50
C CYS A 71 2.06 1.12 -2.71
N TYR A 72 3.04 0.45 -3.31
CA TYR A 72 3.02 -0.99 -3.55
C TYR A 72 3.57 -1.76 -2.37
N PHE A 73 3.14 -3.01 -2.22
CA PHE A 73 3.65 -3.96 -1.25
C PHE A 73 4.29 -5.15 -1.98
N SER A 74 5.25 -5.82 -1.34
CA SER A 74 5.92 -6.99 -1.92
C SER A 74 4.95 -8.15 -2.14
N GLY A 75 3.94 -8.29 -1.27
CA GLY A 75 2.79 -9.17 -1.43
C GLY A 75 1.59 -8.67 -0.60
N PRO A 76 0.54 -9.49 -0.46
CA PRO A 76 -0.65 -9.13 0.30
C PRO A 76 -0.35 -8.69 1.75
N VAL A 77 -1.12 -7.74 2.27
CA VAL A 77 -0.99 -7.29 3.67
C VAL A 77 -1.23 -8.45 4.65
N GLY A 78 -2.12 -9.38 4.31
CA GLY A 78 -2.52 -10.46 5.21
C GLY A 78 -3.39 -9.95 6.36
N LYS A 79 -3.72 -10.85 7.30
CA LYS A 79 -4.53 -10.49 8.48
C LYS A 79 -3.73 -9.59 9.42
N VAL A 80 -4.22 -8.37 9.63
CA VAL A 80 -3.65 -7.39 10.55
C VAL A 80 -4.79 -6.62 11.22
N LYS A 81 -4.60 -6.13 12.45
CA LYS A 81 -5.56 -5.22 13.10
C LYS A 81 -5.38 -3.82 12.52
N GLY A 82 -6.44 -3.01 12.46
CA GLY A 82 -6.35 -1.62 11.98
C GLY A 82 -5.18 -0.84 12.59
N PRO A 83 -5.06 -0.75 13.92
CA PRO A 83 -3.98 0.01 14.57
C PRO A 83 -2.56 -0.52 14.34
N ASP A 84 -2.45 -1.77 13.86
CA ASP A 84 -1.22 -2.45 13.49
C ASP A 84 -0.85 -2.24 12.02
N PHE A 85 -1.62 -1.45 11.27
CA PHE A 85 -1.32 -1.00 9.92
C PHE A 85 -1.37 0.53 9.87
N TRP A 86 -0.30 1.16 9.37
CA TRP A 86 -0.20 2.62 9.40
C TRP A 86 0.69 3.15 8.27
N HIS A 87 0.54 4.44 7.99
CA HIS A 87 1.50 5.19 7.20
C HIS A 87 2.09 6.37 7.96
N GLU A 88 3.30 6.76 7.57
CA GLU A 88 4.06 7.83 8.20
C GLU A 88 4.41 8.90 7.17
N LEU A 89 4.29 10.15 7.59
CA LEU A 89 4.79 11.31 6.89
C LEU A 89 6.09 11.74 7.55
N TRP A 90 7.15 11.79 6.75
CA TRP A 90 8.42 12.35 7.12
C TRP A 90 8.72 13.56 6.24
N VAL A 91 9.21 14.64 6.84
CA VAL A 91 9.62 15.86 6.12
C VAL A 91 11.03 16.19 6.56
N ASP A 92 11.93 16.39 5.60
CA ASP A 92 13.34 16.69 5.83
C ASP A 92 13.99 15.70 6.81
N ARG A 93 13.67 14.42 6.62
CA ARG A 93 14.13 13.26 7.44
C ARG A 93 13.62 13.27 8.89
N LYS A 94 12.64 14.10 9.23
CA LYS A 94 11.98 14.10 10.55
C LYS A 94 10.57 13.52 10.45
N LEU A 95 10.21 12.65 11.38
CA LEU A 95 8.85 12.13 11.48
C LEU A 95 7.92 13.28 11.88
N VAL A 96 6.95 13.59 11.03
CA VAL A 96 5.96 14.65 11.26
C VAL A 96 4.65 14.06 11.74
N SER A 97 4.23 12.92 11.17
CA SER A 97 2.95 12.33 11.51
C SER A 97 2.92 10.82 11.25
N ARG A 98 2.09 10.13 12.02
CA ARG A 98 1.75 8.72 11.85
C ARG A 98 0.23 8.58 11.86
N THR A 99 -0.32 8.02 10.80
CA THR A 99 -1.75 7.74 10.71
C THR A 99 -1.97 6.23 10.78
N LYS A 100 -2.63 5.81 11.86
CA LYS A 100 -3.04 4.42 12.06
C LYS A 100 -4.44 4.20 11.53
N PHE A 101 -4.67 3.05 10.93
CA PHE A 101 -6.01 2.68 10.47
C PHE A 101 -6.88 2.33 11.68
N LYS A 102 -8.16 2.75 11.63
CA LYS A 102 -9.14 2.35 12.65
C LYS A 102 -9.61 0.93 12.40
N GLU A 103 -9.93 0.65 11.15
CA GLU A 103 -10.39 -0.65 10.67
C GLU A 103 -9.28 -1.39 9.94
N PRO A 104 -9.22 -2.72 10.02
CA PRO A 104 -8.21 -3.48 9.31
C PRO A 104 -8.36 -3.32 7.78
N PRO A 105 -7.25 -3.20 7.03
CA PRO A 105 -7.31 -3.29 5.58
C PRO A 105 -7.75 -4.70 5.14
N ASP A 106 -8.23 -4.81 3.90
CA ASP A 106 -8.46 -6.14 3.31
C ASP A 106 -7.14 -6.91 3.24
N ALA A 107 -7.17 -8.19 3.63
CA ALA A 107 -5.98 -9.03 3.70
C ALA A 107 -5.31 -9.23 2.33
N ASN A 108 -6.05 -9.08 1.24
CA ASN A 108 -5.57 -9.21 -0.14
C ASN A 108 -5.03 -7.90 -0.72
N TRP A 109 -5.07 -6.79 0.02
CA TRP A 109 -4.44 -5.56 -0.43
C TRP A 109 -2.96 -5.77 -0.68
N ASP A 110 -2.54 -5.42 -1.88
CA ASP A 110 -1.16 -5.46 -2.38
C ASP A 110 -0.62 -4.05 -2.68
N GLN A 111 -1.47 -3.05 -2.52
CA GLN A 111 -1.16 -1.63 -2.68
C GLN A 111 -2.20 -0.75 -1.99
N ILE A 112 -1.84 0.50 -1.71
CA ILE A 112 -2.72 1.49 -1.09
C ILE A 112 -2.61 2.85 -1.78
N GLN A 113 -3.72 3.60 -1.80
CA GLN A 113 -3.77 4.99 -2.23
C GLN A 113 -3.74 5.90 -1.01
N ILE A 114 -2.95 6.96 -1.04
CA ILE A 114 -2.84 7.95 0.03
C ILE A 114 -3.05 9.35 -0.57
N TRP A 115 -4.01 10.08 -0.03
CA TRP A 115 -4.36 11.45 -0.43
C TRP A 115 -3.57 12.46 0.40
N ILE A 116 -2.28 12.64 0.07
CA ILE A 116 -1.31 13.34 0.93
C ILE A 116 -1.74 14.78 1.23
N THR A 117 -1.98 15.60 0.21
CA THR A 117 -2.32 17.03 0.41
C THR A 117 -3.80 17.28 0.59
N GLU A 118 -4.65 16.33 0.18
CA GLU A 118 -6.11 16.51 0.15
C GLU A 118 -6.80 16.06 1.43
N ASP A 119 -6.24 15.05 2.12
CA ASP A 119 -6.88 14.45 3.29
C ASP A 119 -5.86 14.12 4.39
N GLU A 120 -5.20 12.97 4.28
CA GLU A 120 -4.41 12.33 5.34
C GLU A 120 -3.38 13.24 6.02
N TYR A 121 -2.69 14.04 5.22
CA TYR A 121 -1.63 14.92 5.69
C TYR A 121 -1.85 16.39 5.35
N LYS A 122 -3.10 16.76 5.02
CA LYS A 122 -3.45 18.11 4.57
C LYS A 122 -2.94 19.19 5.52
N LYS A 123 -3.17 19.04 6.82
CA LYS A 123 -2.76 20.01 7.84
C LYS A 123 -1.23 20.18 7.89
N GLN A 124 -0.51 19.07 7.86
CA GLN A 124 0.95 19.02 7.91
C GLN A 124 1.56 19.67 6.66
N MET A 125 1.03 19.32 5.48
CA MET A 125 1.47 19.88 4.21
C MET A 125 1.14 21.37 4.07
N GLN A 126 0.00 21.82 4.60
CA GLN A 126 -0.38 23.23 4.62
C GLN A 126 0.52 24.08 5.53
N GLY A 127 1.00 23.49 6.63
CA GLY A 127 1.84 24.14 7.64
C GLY A 127 3.35 24.13 7.35
N LEU A 128 3.78 23.65 6.18
CA LEU A 128 5.19 23.73 5.78
C LEU A 128 5.62 25.18 5.57
N ALA A 129 6.84 25.50 6.01
CA ALA A 129 7.46 26.79 5.79
C ALA A 129 7.77 27.02 4.29
N PRO A 130 7.96 28.27 3.84
CA PRO A 130 8.48 28.54 2.51
C PRO A 130 9.83 27.87 2.29
N GLY A 131 10.03 27.24 1.13
CA GLY A 131 11.24 26.52 0.78
C GLY A 131 11.00 25.20 0.06
N LYS A 132 12.09 24.46 -0.15
CA LYS A 132 12.10 23.13 -0.77
C LYS A 132 12.22 22.09 0.34
N HIS A 133 11.27 21.15 0.38
CA HIS A 133 11.21 20.08 1.37
C HIS A 133 11.31 18.71 0.72
N GLU A 134 12.05 17.80 1.35
CA GLU A 134 12.02 16.38 1.01
C GLU A 134 10.91 15.72 1.82
N VAL A 135 9.90 15.17 1.14
CA VAL A 135 8.79 14.46 1.77
C VAL A 135 8.96 12.97 1.52
N THR A 136 8.90 12.16 2.58
CA THR A 136 8.95 10.70 2.52
C THR A 136 7.70 10.10 3.13
N ILE A 137 7.13 9.12 2.44
CA ILE A 137 6.02 8.29 2.90
C ILE A 137 6.53 6.89 3.20
N TRP A 138 6.20 6.37 4.37
CA TRP A 138 6.35 4.96 4.71
C TRP A 138 4.99 4.33 4.92
N VAL A 139 4.80 3.10 4.44
CA VAL A 139 3.67 2.24 4.81
C VAL A 139 4.22 1.05 5.58
N MET A 140 3.61 0.75 6.71
CA MET A 140 4.13 -0.14 7.73
C MET A 140 3.02 -1.05 8.26
N LYS A 141 3.40 -2.24 8.74
CA LYS A 141 2.52 -3.08 9.56
C LYS A 141 3.28 -3.74 10.70
N ASN A 142 2.60 -4.11 11.78
CA ASN A 142 3.14 -5.05 12.74
C ASN A 142 2.96 -6.48 12.26
N THR A 143 3.96 -7.31 12.48
CA THR A 143 3.92 -8.75 12.20
C THR A 143 4.25 -9.52 13.47
N PHE A 144 3.53 -10.63 13.67
CA PHE A 144 3.80 -11.55 14.76
C PHE A 144 5.11 -12.31 14.49
N GLN A 145 6.00 -12.32 15.47
CA GLN A 145 7.31 -13.00 15.40
C GLN A 145 7.43 -14.17 16.37
N GLY A 146 6.34 -14.53 17.04
CA GLY A 146 6.32 -15.62 18.01
C GLY A 146 5.91 -15.17 19.40
N LYS A 147 6.05 -16.09 20.36
CA LYS A 147 5.77 -15.85 21.77
C LYS A 147 7.06 -16.00 22.56
N ARG A 148 7.19 -15.20 23.61
CA ARG A 148 8.25 -15.35 24.61
C ARG A 148 7.61 -15.48 25.98
N ALA A 149 8.08 -16.46 26.75
CA ALA A 149 7.73 -16.58 28.14
C ALA A 149 8.34 -15.40 28.92
N GLU A 150 7.49 -14.61 29.56
CA GLU A 150 7.89 -13.59 30.53
C GLU A 150 7.39 -14.02 31.92
N ALA A 151 8.24 -13.78 32.92
CA ALA A 151 7.88 -14.00 34.32
C ALA A 151 6.95 -12.87 34.77
N GLU A 152 5.73 -13.20 35.17
CA GLU A 152 4.76 -12.26 35.74
C GLU A 152 4.32 -12.76 37.12
N ARG A 153 3.94 -11.86 38.03
CA ARG A 153 3.28 -12.26 39.27
C ARG A 153 1.79 -12.41 39.01
N ASP A 154 1.22 -13.54 39.41
CA ASP A 154 -0.24 -13.72 39.41
C ASP A 154 -0.90 -12.92 40.55
N ALA A 155 -2.24 -12.98 40.63
CA ALA A 155 -3.02 -12.29 41.66
C ALA A 155 -2.68 -12.73 43.10
N SER A 156 -2.03 -13.88 43.28
CA SER A 156 -1.54 -14.38 44.56
C SER A 156 -0.07 -14.02 44.85
N GLY A 157 0.59 -13.29 43.94
CA GLY A 157 1.98 -12.89 44.06
C GLY A 157 3.00 -13.94 43.63
N LYS A 158 2.56 -15.11 43.14
CA LYS A 158 3.42 -16.20 42.65
C LYS A 158 3.96 -15.85 41.27
N ILE A 159 5.26 -16.09 41.05
CA ILE A 159 5.86 -15.93 39.72
C ILE A 159 5.37 -17.08 38.82
N VAL A 160 4.74 -16.71 37.72
CA VAL A 160 4.27 -17.62 36.67
C VAL A 160 4.86 -17.19 35.33
N ALA A 161 5.16 -18.16 34.47
CA ALA A 161 5.52 -17.88 33.09
C ALA A 161 4.24 -17.60 32.30
N LYS A 162 4.14 -16.43 31.67
CA LYS A 162 3.08 -16.10 30.72
C LYS A 162 3.68 -15.88 29.34
N ASP A 163 3.04 -16.47 28.35
CA ASP A 163 3.38 -16.23 26.96
C ASP A 163 2.96 -14.82 26.56
N LYS A 164 3.94 -14.03 26.15
CA LYS A 164 3.71 -12.71 25.56
C LYS A 164 4.01 -12.75 24.08
N GLU A 165 3.08 -12.24 23.28
CA GLU A 165 3.26 -12.14 21.84
C GLU A 165 4.27 -11.05 21.50
N ILE A 166 5.21 -11.37 20.61
CA ILE A 166 6.17 -10.42 20.06
C ILE A 166 5.64 -9.95 18.71
N TRP A 167 5.40 -8.65 18.62
CA TRP A 167 4.99 -7.97 17.39
C TRP A 167 6.07 -6.98 16.98
N VAL A 168 6.52 -7.05 15.74
CA VAL A 168 7.57 -6.15 15.21
C VAL A 168 7.06 -5.36 14.01
N PRO A 169 7.45 -4.07 13.89
CA PRO A 169 7.12 -3.27 12.73
C PRO A 169 7.91 -3.75 11.51
N VAL A 170 7.22 -3.91 10.38
CA VAL A 170 7.77 -4.27 9.08
C VAL A 170 7.39 -3.19 8.08
N ARG A 171 8.38 -2.81 7.27
CA ARG A 171 8.22 -1.86 6.15
C ARG A 171 7.57 -2.57 4.98
N LEU A 172 6.49 -2.00 4.46
CA LEU A 172 5.80 -2.52 3.28
C LEU A 172 6.13 -1.69 2.04
N SER A 173 6.16 -0.37 2.20
CA SER A 173 6.39 0.56 1.10
C SER A 173 7.13 1.82 1.54
N LYS A 174 7.90 2.41 0.63
CA LYS A 174 8.57 3.70 0.77
C LYS A 174 8.49 4.50 -0.52
N GLY A 175 8.19 5.79 -0.43
CA GLY A 175 8.45 6.70 -1.53
C GLY A 175 8.86 8.08 -1.04
N ASN A 176 9.57 8.82 -1.87
CA ASN A 176 9.97 10.19 -1.60
C ASN A 176 9.67 11.10 -2.80
N PHE A 177 9.36 12.36 -2.51
CA PHE A 177 9.19 13.42 -3.50
C PHE A 177 9.66 14.76 -2.92
N THR A 178 9.94 15.70 -3.80
CA THR A 178 10.24 17.08 -3.45
C THR A 178 8.95 17.90 -3.44
N TYR A 179 8.70 18.67 -2.37
CA TYR A 179 7.60 19.63 -2.29
C TYR A 179 8.13 21.05 -2.10
N THR A 180 7.78 21.96 -3.00
CA THR A 180 8.20 23.38 -2.93
C THR A 180 7.05 24.25 -2.46
N VAL A 181 7.26 24.99 -1.38
CA VAL A 181 6.36 26.04 -0.90
C VAL A 181 6.95 27.38 -1.29
N LYS A 182 6.22 28.17 -2.09
CA LYS A 182 6.61 29.51 -2.49
C LYS A 182 6.19 30.53 -1.44
#